data_AF-A0A0J9FJF9-F1
#
_entry.id   AF-A0A0J9FJF9-F1
#
_cell.length_a   1.000
_cell.length_b   1.000
_cell.length_c   1.000
_cell.angle_alpha   90.00
_cell.angle_beta   90.00
_cell.angle_gamma   90.00
#
_symmetry.space_group_name_H-M   'P 1'
#
loop_
_entity.id
_entity.type
_entity.pdbx_description
1 polymer ?
#
loop_
_entity_poly.entity_id
_entity_poly.type
_entity_poly.pdbx_seq_one_letter_code
_entity_poly.pdbx_strand_id
1 'polypeptide(L)'
;MAVLRDQGGSMDDVIALDRRISNQIDKGRGIRFSQEELDLLILIGAIDVVKAAATEAMKKRAEARHQEREARMAEREGFSPRARISRQATEAEIEAASRRARRAFGGRDK
;
A
#
# COMPACT_ATOMS: atom_id res chain seq x y z
N MET A 1 -46.48 -27.48 16.45
CA MET A 1 -45.51 -27.08 17.50
C MET A 1 -44.39 -26.33 16.82
N ALA A 2 -44.41 -25.00 16.88
CA ALA A 2 -43.31 -24.18 16.39
C ALA A 2 -42.17 -24.26 17.41
N VAL A 3 -41.02 -24.78 16.97
CA VAL A 3 -39.79 -24.77 17.77
C VAL A 3 -39.38 -23.31 17.93
N LEU A 4 -39.59 -22.76 19.13
CA LEU A 4 -39.00 -21.51 19.56
C LEU A 4 -37.48 -21.72 19.50
N ARG A 5 -36.85 -21.30 18.39
CA ARG A 5 -35.41 -21.15 18.31
C ARG A 5 -35.00 -20.23 19.45
N ASP A 6 -34.16 -20.75 20.32
CA ASP A 6 -33.42 -20.02 21.33
C ASP A 6 -32.72 -18.84 20.65
N GLN A 7 -33.28 -17.63 20.77
CA GLN A 7 -32.78 -16.40 20.14
C GLN A 7 -31.82 -15.65 21.08
N GLY A 8 -31.16 -16.35 22.00
CA GLY A 8 -30.08 -15.78 22.80
C GLY A 8 -28.77 -16.24 22.23
N GLY A 9 -28.08 -15.39 21.45
CA GLY A 9 -26.67 -15.58 21.17
C GLY A 9 -25.95 -15.73 22.51
N SER A 10 -25.54 -16.95 22.85
CA SER A 10 -25.03 -17.25 24.17
C SER A 10 -23.65 -16.62 24.32
N MET A 11 -23.23 -16.38 25.57
CA MET A 11 -21.86 -15.91 25.82
C MET A 11 -20.82 -16.89 25.23
N ASP A 12 -21.14 -18.19 25.20
CA ASP A 12 -20.30 -19.21 24.59
C ASP A 12 -20.16 -19.04 23.07
N ASP A 13 -21.21 -18.58 22.38
CA ASP A 13 -21.17 -18.28 20.94
C ASP A 13 -20.26 -17.08 20.64
N VAL A 14 -20.32 -16.05 21.49
CA VAL A 14 -19.43 -14.88 21.39
C VAL A 14 -17.97 -15.28 21.59
N ILE A 15 -17.69 -16.12 22.59
CA ILE A 15 -16.34 -16.64 22.87
C ILE A 15 -15.84 -17.53 21.72
N ALA A 16 -16.72 -18.37 21.17
CA ALA A 16 -16.37 -19.21 20.03
C ALA A 16 -16.03 -18.37 18.78
N LEU A 17 -16.82 -17.32 18.53
CA LEU A 17 -16.58 -16.39 17.44
C LEU A 17 -15.24 -15.64 17.60
N ASP A 18 -14.94 -15.14 18.80
CA ASP A 18 -13.68 -14.45 19.11
C ASP A 18 -12.46 -15.36 18.89
N ARG A 19 -12.50 -16.59 19.42
CA ARG A 19 -11.42 -17.58 19.20
C ARG A 19 -11.24 -17.88 17.72
N ARG A 20 -12.33 -17.98 16.96
CA ARG A 20 -12.27 -18.25 15.53
C ARG A 20 -11.66 -17.07 14.77
N ILE A 21 -12.07 -15.85 15.10
CA ILE A 21 -11.51 -14.61 14.51
C ILE A 21 -10.01 -14.54 14.79
N SER A 22 -9.61 -14.70 16.05
CA SER A 22 -8.20 -14.68 16.48
C SER A 22 -7.36 -15.70 15.70
N ASN A 23 -7.84 -16.95 15.61
CA ASN A 23 -7.16 -18.00 14.84
C ASN A 23 -6.99 -17.68 13.35
N GLN A 24 -7.95 -16.97 12.73
CA GLN A 24 -7.85 -16.59 11.31
C GLN A 24 -6.90 -15.41 11.11
N ILE A 25 -6.90 -14.46 12.05
CA ILE A 25 -5.95 -13.34 12.09
C ILE A 25 -4.51 -13.88 12.19
N ASP A 26 -4.26 -14.78 13.14
CA ASP A 26 -2.94 -15.40 13.33
C ASP A 26 -2.45 -16.14 12.09
N LYS A 27 -3.37 -16.78 11.36
CA LYS A 27 -3.10 -17.49 10.10
C LYS A 27 -3.01 -16.56 8.89
N GLY A 28 -3.28 -15.26 9.04
CA GLY A 28 -3.31 -14.28 7.96
C GLY A 28 -4.39 -14.56 6.91
N ARG A 29 -5.49 -15.22 7.28
CA ARG A 29 -6.57 -15.62 6.36
C ARG A 29 -7.75 -14.68 6.44
N GLY A 30 -8.44 -14.52 5.31
CA GLY A 30 -9.71 -13.80 5.27
C GLY A 30 -10.80 -14.53 6.04
N ILE A 31 -11.64 -13.77 6.75
CA ILE A 31 -12.75 -14.32 7.54
C ILE A 31 -14.04 -14.17 6.74
N ARG A 32 -14.82 -15.25 6.66
CA ARG A 32 -16.20 -15.21 6.15
C ARG A 32 -17.13 -15.48 7.32
N PHE A 33 -17.98 -14.51 7.63
CA PHE A 33 -18.99 -14.63 8.68
C PHE A 33 -20.24 -15.32 8.13
N SER A 34 -20.81 -16.25 8.90
CA SER A 34 -22.17 -16.76 8.65
C SER A 34 -23.21 -15.71 9.03
N GLN A 35 -24.47 -15.95 8.68
CA GLN A 35 -25.55 -15.02 9.00
C GLN A 35 -25.73 -14.87 10.52
N GLU A 36 -25.64 -15.97 11.26
CA GLU A 36 -25.76 -15.99 12.72
C GLU A 36 -24.62 -15.21 13.39
N GLU A 37 -23.41 -15.29 12.85
CA GLU A 37 -22.26 -14.55 13.35
C GLU A 37 -22.38 -13.05 13.06
N LEU A 38 -22.97 -12.68 11.92
CA LEU A 38 -23.28 -11.28 11.63
C LEU A 38 -24.34 -10.74 12.61
N ASP A 39 -25.37 -11.53 12.92
CA ASP A 39 -26.40 -11.16 13.90
C ASP A 39 -25.79 -11.00 15.30
N LEU A 40 -24.88 -11.89 15.71
CA LEU A 40 -24.10 -11.75 16.95
C LEU A 40 -23.25 -10.47 16.96
N LEU A 41 -22.56 -10.16 15.86
CA LEU A 41 -21.77 -8.93 15.75
C LEU A 41 -22.64 -7.66 15.79
N ILE A 42 -23.86 -7.71 15.26
CA ILE A 42 -24.85 -6.64 15.38
C ILE A 42 -25.27 -6.48 16.83
N LEU A 43 -25.61 -7.59 17.49
CA LEU A 43 -26.09 -7.60 18.87
C LEU A 43 -25.07 -6.98 19.83
N ILE A 44 -23.78 -7.27 19.65
CA ILE A 44 -22.70 -6.74 20.49
C ILE A 44 -22.18 -5.37 20.01
N GLY A 45 -22.72 -4.82 18.91
CA GLY A 45 -22.31 -3.52 18.36
C GLY A 45 -20.91 -3.52 17.73
N ALA A 46 -20.35 -4.68 17.37
CA ALA A 46 -19.00 -4.79 16.81
C ALA A 46 -18.93 -4.54 15.30
N ILE A 47 -20.07 -4.50 14.59
CA ILE A 47 -20.09 -4.32 13.13
C ILE A 47 -19.37 -3.05 12.69
N ASP A 48 -19.58 -1.93 13.37
CA ASP A 48 -19.00 -0.65 12.94
C ASP A 48 -17.49 -0.61 13.16
N VAL A 49 -17.01 -1.26 14.24
CA VAL A 49 -15.58 -1.45 14.50
C VAL A 49 -14.94 -2.27 13.39
N VAL A 50 -15.57 -3.39 13.00
CA VAL A 50 -15.08 -4.25 11.91
C VAL A 50 -15.06 -3.49 10.58
N LYS A 51 -16.10 -2.70 10.27
CA LYS A 51 -16.16 -1.88 9.04
C LYS A 51 -15.08 -0.81 9.00
N ALA A 52 -14.83 -0.12 10.12
CA ALA A 52 -13.79 0.90 10.22
C ALA A 52 -12.41 0.28 9.99
N ALA A 53 -12.12 -0.82 10.68
CA ALA A 53 -10.87 -1.57 10.51
C ALA A 53 -10.67 -2.08 9.08
N ALA A 54 -11.71 -2.62 8.46
CA ALA A 54 -11.67 -3.07 7.07
C ALA A 54 -11.35 -1.93 6.09
N THR A 55 -11.97 -0.76 6.30
CA THR A 55 -11.74 0.43 5.47
C THR A 55 -10.30 0.92 5.60
N GLU A 56 -9.77 0.99 6.82
CA GLU A 56 -8.39 1.39 7.07
C GLU A 56 -7.39 0.41 6.44
N ALA A 57 -7.63 -0.90 6.57
CA ALA A 57 -6.81 -1.92 5.93
C ALA A 57 -6.83 -1.80 4.40
N MET A 58 -7.98 -1.46 3.79
CA MET A 58 -8.07 -1.20 2.36
C MET A 58 -7.28 0.03 1.94
N LYS A 59 -7.35 1.13 2.71
CA LYS A 59 -6.57 2.36 2.46
C LYS A 59 -5.07 2.06 2.49
N LYS A 60 -4.58 1.40 3.54
CA LYS A 60 -3.17 0.99 3.66
C LYS A 60 -2.71 0.13 2.48
N ARG A 61 -3.53 -0.83 2.04
CA ARG A 61 -3.23 -1.65 0.86
C ARG A 61 -3.24 -0.87 -0.45
N ALA A 62 -4.06 0.17 -0.57
CA ALA A 62 -4.09 1.04 -1.74
C ALA A 62 -2.85 1.96 -1.78
N GLU A 63 -2.49 2.54 -0.64
CA GLU A 63 -1.28 3.36 -0.48
C GLU A 63 -0.01 2.57 -0.79
N ALA A 64 0.11 1.35 -0.25
CA ALA A 64 1.24 0.47 -0.56
C ALA A 64 1.36 0.16 -2.06
N ARG A 65 0.23 -0.10 -2.73
CA ARG A 65 0.19 -0.30 -4.18
C ARG A 65 0.54 0.98 -4.97
N HIS A 66 0.19 2.14 -4.45
CA HIS A 66 0.54 3.42 -5.06
C HIS A 66 2.05 3.64 -4.99
N GLN A 67 2.63 3.48 -3.80
CA GLN A 67 4.07 3.63 -3.57
C GLN A 67 4.88 2.65 -4.42
N GLU A 68 4.43 1.40 -4.56
CA GLU A 68 5.09 0.40 -5.41
C GLU A 68 5.09 0.84 -6.90
N ARG A 69 3.99 1.45 -7.37
CA ARG A 69 3.90 1.97 -8.74
C ARG A 69 4.83 3.15 -8.95
N GLU A 70 4.87 4.08 -8.01
CA GLU A 70 5.77 5.25 -8.07
C GLU A 70 7.24 4.82 -8.08
N ALA A 71 7.63 3.88 -7.22
CA ALA A 71 8.98 3.32 -7.21
C ALA A 71 9.36 2.71 -8.56
N ARG A 72 8.48 1.90 -9.15
CA ARG A 72 8.70 1.31 -10.49
C ARG A 72 8.76 2.35 -11.61
N MET A 73 7.99 3.44 -11.51
CA MET A 73 8.02 4.54 -12.48
C MET A 73 9.34 5.31 -12.39
N ALA A 74 9.80 5.62 -11.19
CA ALA A 74 11.09 6.27 -10.96
C ALA A 74 12.28 5.43 -11.47
N GLU A 75 12.24 4.11 -11.27
CA GLU A 75 13.24 3.20 -11.85
C GLU A 75 13.23 3.20 -13.38
N ARG A 76 12.04 3.26 -14.00
CA ARG A 76 11.90 3.33 -15.47
C ARG A 76 12.39 4.65 -16.04
N GLU A 77 12.13 5.78 -15.38
CA GLU A 77 12.62 7.08 -15.83
C GLU A 77 14.15 7.21 -15.68
N GLY A 78 14.73 6.61 -14.63
CA GLY A 78 16.19 6.52 -14.45
C GLY A 78 16.90 5.67 -15.52
N PHE A 79 16.19 4.69 -16.11
CA PHE A 79 16.74 3.77 -17.13
C PHE A 79 16.34 4.13 -18.57
N SER A 80 15.60 5.22 -18.78
CA SER A 80 15.18 5.69 -20.10
C SER A 80 16.41 6.00 -20.99
N PRO A 81 16.58 5.34 -22.17
CA PRO A 81 17.66 5.67 -23.09
C PRO A 81 17.65 7.15 -23.51
N ARG A 82 16.47 7.78 -23.58
CA ARG A 82 16.33 9.21 -23.86
C ARG A 82 16.89 10.09 -22.74
N ALA A 83 16.66 9.74 -21.48
CA ALA A 83 17.21 10.47 -20.33
C ALA A 83 18.74 10.32 -20.24
N ARG A 84 19.27 9.18 -20.65
CA ARG A 84 20.72 8.93 -20.73
C ARG A 84 21.37 9.71 -21.88
N ILE A 85 20.75 9.72 -23.06
CA ILE A 85 21.20 10.51 -24.21
C ILE A 85 21.14 12.01 -23.90
N SER A 86 20.10 12.49 -23.21
CA SER A 86 20.01 13.90 -22.84
C SER A 86 21.10 14.31 -21.84
N ARG A 87 21.43 13.47 -20.85
CA ARG A 87 22.57 13.73 -19.93
C ARG A 87 23.90 13.76 -20.68
N GLN A 88 24.16 12.80 -21.55
CA GLN A 88 25.40 12.75 -22.34
C GLN A 88 25.54 13.96 -23.25
N ALA A 89 24.45 14.43 -23.86
CA ALA A 89 24.46 15.65 -24.68
C ALA A 89 24.80 16.89 -23.84
N THR A 90 24.19 17.04 -22.66
CA THR A 90 24.50 18.18 -21.77
C THR A 90 25.94 18.15 -21.24
N GLU A 91 26.48 16.97 -20.91
CA GLU A 91 27.87 16.83 -20.47
C GLU A 91 28.86 17.20 -21.58
N ALA A 92 28.60 16.75 -22.82
CA ALA A 92 29.42 17.10 -23.98
C ALA A 92 29.40 18.61 -24.28
N GLU A 93 28.24 19.26 -24.13
CA GLU A 93 28.10 20.71 -24.29
C GLU A 93 28.85 21.49 -23.20
N ILE A 94 28.76 21.05 -21.95
CA ILE A 94 29.49 21.65 -20.81
C ILE A 94 31.01 21.49 -21.01
N GLU A 95 31.47 20.34 -21.48
CA GLU A 95 32.89 20.10 -21.77
C GLU A 95 33.38 20.96 -22.95
N ALA A 96 32.57 21.10 -24.00
CA ALA A 96 32.86 21.96 -25.14
C ALA A 96 32.86 23.46 -24.75
N ALA A 97 31.96 23.89 -23.88
CA ALA A 97 31.95 25.23 -23.32
C ALA A 97 33.20 25.48 -22.45
N SER A 98 33.58 24.51 -21.61
CA SER A 98 34.78 24.57 -20.77
C SER A 98 36.07 24.65 -21.59
N ARG A 99 36.17 23.88 -22.69
CA ARG A 99 37.31 23.97 -23.62
C ARG A 99 37.40 25.32 -24.31
N ARG A 100 36.27 25.90 -24.72
CA ARG A 100 36.21 27.25 -25.31
C ARG A 100 36.66 28.32 -24.31
N ALA A 101 36.20 28.24 -23.06
CA ALA A 101 36.64 29.15 -22.00
C ALA A 101 38.15 29.06 -21.75
N ARG A 102 38.70 27.84 -21.62
CA ARG A 102 40.16 27.67 -21.42
C ARG A 102 41.00 28.23 -22.57
N ARG A 103 40.52 28.12 -23.81
CA ARG A 103 41.19 28.72 -24.98
C ARG A 103 41.08 30.26 -25.01
N ALA A 104 39.95 30.79 -24.54
CA ALA A 104 39.73 32.23 -24.48
C ALA A 104 40.53 32.91 -23.35
N PHE A 105 40.76 32.21 -22.23
CA PHE A 105 41.43 32.75 -21.04
C PHE A 105 42.88 32.30 -20.85
N GLY A 106 43.32 31.18 -21.43
CA GLY A 106 44.68 30.63 -21.29
C GLY A 106 45.74 31.20 -22.24
N GLY A 107 45.42 32.25 -23.00
CA GLY A 107 46.32 32.89 -23.97
C GLY A 107 46.97 34.18 -23.48
N ARG A 108 47.01 34.43 -22.16
CA ARG A 108 47.50 35.69 -21.60
C ARG A 108 48.49 35.48 -20.46
N ASP A 109 49.49 34.63 -20.67
CA ASP A 109 50.74 34.67 -19.91
C ASP A 109 51.88 34.63 -20.94
N LYS A 110 52.35 35.82 -21.32
CA LYS A 110 53.66 36.05 -21.92
C LYS A 110 54.57 36.59 -20.84
#